data_AF-A0A7X9FHF8-F1
#
_entry.id   AF-A0A7X9FHF8-F1
#
_cell.length_a   1.000
_cell.length_b   1.000
_cell.length_c   1.000
_cell.angle_alpha   90.00
_cell.angle_beta   90.00
_cell.angle_gamma   90.00
#
_symmetry.space_group_name_H-M   'P 1'
#
loop_
_entity.id
_entity.type
_entity.pdbx_description
1 polymer ?
#
loop_
_entity_poly.entity_id
_entity_poly.type
_entity_poly.pdbx_seq_one_letter_code
_entity_poly.pdbx_strand_id
1 'polypeptide(L)'
;MIIGFVRGTGKTYKTGKAKGLEHIEIWIDKEHADTLPVIKDDASPIQLLFGNKRYTAKLRHTSRNKYVWISPDMVDDETQEKTKMAFVLKNEGFYKNQAIGLRIRGSVMTVTSTN
;
A
#
# COMPACT_ATOMS: atom_id res chain seq x y z
N MET A 1 -6.27 9.80 -11.43
CA MET A 1 -6.13 8.37 -11.04
C MET A 1 -4.69 8.00 -11.33
N ILE A 2 -4.02 7.33 -10.41
CA ILE A 2 -2.62 6.92 -10.54
C ILE A 2 -2.57 5.39 -10.66
N ILE A 3 -1.62 4.87 -11.42
CA ILE A 3 -1.35 3.43 -11.48
C ILE A 3 -0.27 3.10 -10.44
N GLY A 4 -0.56 2.12 -9.60
CA GLY A 4 0.39 1.52 -8.68
C GLY A 4 0.66 0.06 -9.05
N PHE A 5 1.72 -0.52 -8.49
CA PHE A 5 2.09 -1.91 -8.70
C PHE A 5 2.26 -2.63 -7.37
N VAL A 6 1.63 -3.80 -7.24
CA VAL A 6 1.82 -4.68 -6.10
C VAL A 6 3.19 -5.36 -6.24
N ARG A 7 4.11 -5.13 -5.31
CA ARG A 7 5.48 -5.64 -5.38
C ARG A 7 5.84 -6.45 -4.14
N GLY A 8 6.50 -7.58 -4.37
CA GLY A 8 7.09 -8.40 -3.31
C GLY A 8 8.52 -7.98 -3.01
N THR A 9 8.94 -8.10 -1.75
CA THR A 9 10.29 -7.75 -1.31
C THR A 9 11.23 -8.96 -1.17
N GLY A 10 10.77 -10.17 -1.50
CA GLY A 10 11.48 -11.42 -1.32
C GLY A 10 11.52 -11.96 0.12
N LYS A 11 11.03 -11.19 1.10
CA LYS A 11 10.97 -11.60 2.52
C LYS A 11 9.60 -12.18 2.85
N THR A 12 9.56 -13.18 3.74
CA THR A 12 8.30 -13.81 4.20
C THR A 12 8.06 -13.60 5.68
N TYR A 13 6.80 -13.39 6.06
CA TYR A 13 6.42 -13.30 7.46
C TYR A 13 6.59 -14.66 8.15
N LYS A 14 7.21 -14.65 9.34
CA LYS A 14 7.45 -15.87 10.12
C LYS A 14 6.33 -16.18 11.12
N THR A 15 5.52 -15.20 11.49
CA THR A 15 4.51 -15.29 12.55
C THR A 15 3.25 -14.47 12.20
N GLY A 16 2.18 -14.66 12.98
CA GLY A 16 0.93 -13.90 12.87
C GLY A 16 0.01 -14.32 11.72
N LYS A 17 -1.08 -13.56 11.50
CA LYS A 17 -2.11 -13.82 10.47
C LYS A 17 -1.54 -13.86 9.03
N ALA A 18 -0.40 -13.21 8.81
CA ALA A 18 0.28 -13.16 7.52
C ALA A 18 1.40 -14.22 7.36
N LYS A 19 1.56 -15.17 8.31
CA LYS A 19 2.62 -16.19 8.27
C LYS A 19 2.66 -16.91 6.92
N GLY A 20 3.85 -17.00 6.34
CA GLY A 20 4.07 -17.64 5.03
C GLY A 20 3.78 -16.75 3.82
N LEU A 21 3.12 -15.59 4.01
CA LEU A 21 2.98 -14.61 2.94
C LEU A 21 4.26 -13.81 2.75
N GLU A 22 4.51 -13.40 1.50
CA GLU A 22 5.58 -12.45 1.18
C GLU A 22 5.24 -11.06 1.72
N HIS A 23 6.25 -10.30 2.11
CA HIS A 23 6.13 -8.88 2.40
C HIS A 23 5.83 -8.15 1.09
N ILE A 24 4.65 -7.52 1.05
CA ILE A 24 4.13 -6.81 -0.12
C ILE A 24 4.09 -5.31 0.16
N GLU A 25 4.49 -4.54 -0.85
CA GLU A 25 4.37 -3.09 -0.93
C GLU A 25 3.54 -2.71 -2.16
N ILE A 26 2.99 -1.50 -2.17
CA ILE A 26 2.42 -0.89 -3.38
C ILE A 26 3.38 0.20 -3.83
N TRP A 27 3.94 0.05 -5.02
CA TRP A 27 4.87 1.01 -5.61
C TRP A 27 4.15 1.93 -6.59
N ILE A 28 4.54 3.20 -6.58
CA ILE A 28 4.05 4.23 -7.49
C ILE A 28 5.28 4.92 -8.06
N ASP A 29 5.44 4.92 -9.38
CA ASP A 29 6.56 5.63 -9.99
C ASP A 29 6.47 7.12 -9.69
N LYS A 30 7.62 7.75 -9.39
CA LYS A 30 7.66 9.17 -8.99
C LYS A 30 7.11 10.12 -10.05
N GLU A 31 7.24 9.76 -11.31
CA GLU A 31 6.68 10.50 -12.45
C GLU A 31 5.13 10.58 -12.42
N HIS A 32 4.50 9.74 -11.60
CA HIS A 32 3.05 9.72 -11.41
C HIS A 32 2.65 10.08 -9.97
N ALA A 33 3.60 10.54 -9.16
CA ALA A 33 3.44 10.76 -7.72
C ALA A 33 3.13 12.20 -7.33
N ASP A 34 3.13 13.15 -8.26
CA ASP A 34 3.04 14.59 -7.96
C ASP A 34 1.79 14.97 -7.16
N THR A 35 0.70 14.21 -7.29
CA THR A 35 -0.54 14.44 -6.55
C THR A 35 -0.61 13.71 -5.21
N LEU A 36 0.42 12.98 -4.82
CA LEU A 36 0.45 12.25 -3.55
C LEU A 36 0.84 13.19 -2.39
N PRO A 37 0.27 13.00 -1.19
CA PRO A 37 0.63 13.77 0.00
C PRO A 37 1.95 13.25 0.60
N VAL A 38 3.05 13.39 -0.15
CA VAL A 38 4.37 12.86 0.22
C VAL A 38 5.26 13.97 0.75
N ILE A 39 6.01 13.66 1.80
CA ILE A 39 7.11 14.50 2.29
C ILE A 39 8.42 13.85 1.85
N LYS A 40 9.29 14.61 1.21
CA LYS A 40 10.56 14.11 0.70
C LYS A 40 11.43 13.59 1.85
N ASP A 41 11.94 12.37 1.68
CA ASP A 41 12.81 11.67 2.65
C ASP A 41 12.10 11.37 3.98
N ASP A 42 10.78 11.21 3.95
CA ASP A 42 9.93 10.93 5.11
C ASP A 42 8.82 9.91 4.82
N ALA A 43 8.00 9.60 5.84
CA ALA A 43 6.88 8.69 5.80
C ALA A 43 5.59 9.40 6.23
N SER A 44 4.73 9.72 5.28
CA SER A 44 3.47 10.40 5.52
C SER A 44 2.35 9.38 5.82
N PRO A 45 1.53 9.58 6.88
CA PRO A 45 0.38 8.73 7.12
C PRO A 45 -0.65 8.92 6.01
N ILE A 46 -1.24 7.81 5.53
CA ILE A 46 -2.31 7.82 4.56
C ILE A 46 -3.41 6.85 4.97
N GLN A 47 -4.64 7.11 4.53
CA GLN A 47 -5.74 6.17 4.67
C GLN A 47 -5.92 5.40 3.37
N LEU A 48 -5.95 4.08 3.44
CA LEU A 48 -6.24 3.19 2.33
C LEU A 48 -7.64 2.65 2.45
N LEU A 49 -8.36 2.62 1.34
CA LEU A 49 -9.66 1.99 1.23
C LEU A 49 -9.56 0.80 0.28
N PHE A 50 -9.75 -0.40 0.83
CA PHE A 50 -9.93 -1.64 0.06
C PHE A 50 -11.37 -2.08 0.23
N GLY A 51 -12.14 -2.07 -0.87
CA GLY A 51 -13.58 -2.27 -0.80
C GLY A 51 -14.24 -1.26 0.17
N ASN A 52 -14.85 -1.77 1.24
CA ASN A 52 -15.47 -0.96 2.29
C ASN A 52 -14.60 -0.80 3.56
N LYS A 53 -13.38 -1.36 3.58
CA LYS A 53 -12.51 -1.38 4.76
C LYS A 53 -11.43 -0.32 4.67
N ARG A 54 -11.22 0.38 5.78
CA ARG A 54 -10.25 1.46 5.90
C ARG A 54 -9.05 1.03 6.73
N TYR A 55 -7.87 1.41 6.25
CA TYR A 55 -6.61 1.12 6.90
C TYR A 55 -5.72 2.35 6.95
N THR A 56 -5.08 2.60 8.10
CA THR A 56 -4.00 3.58 8.19
C THR A 56 -2.68 2.91 7.81
N ALA A 57 -1.99 3.49 6.84
CA ALA A 57 -0.69 3.05 6.36
C ALA A 57 0.30 4.22 6.27
N LYS A 58 1.53 3.93 5.85
CA LYS A 58 2.56 4.95 5.63
C LYS A 58 3.00 4.96 4.18
N LEU A 59 2.87 6.11 3.53
CA LEU A 59 3.42 6.38 2.22
C LEU A 59 4.84 6.93 2.40
N ARG A 60 5.82 6.21 1.87
CA ARG A 60 7.24 6.50 2.03
C ARG A 60 7.82 7.06 0.74
N HIS A 61 8.54 8.16 0.88
CA HIS A 61 9.28 8.77 -0.19
C HIS A 61 10.75 8.92 0.21
N THR A 62 11.66 8.45 -0.64
CA THR A 62 13.10 8.72 -0.48
C THR A 62 13.68 9.26 -1.78
N SER A 63 14.71 10.09 -1.70
CA SER A 63 15.45 10.61 -2.85
C SER A 63 16.11 9.51 -3.69
N ARG A 64 16.46 8.37 -3.08
CA ARG A 64 17.23 7.28 -3.70
C ARG A 64 16.41 6.36 -4.60
N ASN A 65 15.12 6.18 -4.32
CA ASN A 65 14.27 5.26 -5.08
C ASN A 65 13.60 5.98 -6.25
N LYS A 66 13.35 5.31 -7.37
CA LYS A 66 12.57 5.85 -8.50
C LYS A 66 11.05 5.84 -8.26
N TYR A 67 10.62 5.28 -7.13
CA TYR A 67 9.24 5.10 -6.75
C TYR A 67 8.99 5.61 -5.33
N VAL A 68 7.74 5.94 -5.06
CA VAL A 68 7.14 6.06 -3.73
C VAL A 68 6.46 4.74 -3.41
N TRP A 69 6.40 4.37 -2.14
CA TRP A 69 5.74 3.11 -1.79
C TRP A 69 4.91 3.19 -0.52
N ILE A 70 3.84 2.42 -0.51
CA ILE A 70 3.04 2.20 0.68
C ILE A 70 3.67 1.05 1.47
N SER A 71 3.92 1.30 2.74
CA SER A 71 4.56 0.35 3.65
C SER A 71 3.72 -0.92 3.86
N PRO A 72 4.36 -2.07 4.12
CA PRO A 72 3.67 -3.35 4.30
C PRO A 72 2.85 -3.44 5.59
N ASP A 73 3.17 -2.60 6.58
CA ASP A 73 2.51 -2.55 7.89
C ASP A 73 1.38 -1.53 7.87
N MET A 74 0.21 -1.95 8.35
CA MET A 74 -0.99 -1.12 8.41
C MET A 74 -1.72 -1.31 9.74
N VAL A 75 -2.64 -0.41 10.04
CA VAL A 75 -3.60 -0.53 11.14
C VAL A 75 -4.99 -0.55 10.54
N ASP A 76 -5.83 -1.49 10.96
CA ASP A 76 -7.25 -1.52 10.62
C ASP A 76 -7.97 -0.45 11.41
N ASP A 77 -8.63 0.51 10.73
CA ASP A 77 -9.22 1.67 11.41
C ASP A 77 -10.48 1.30 12.22
N GLU A 78 -11.14 0.18 11.92
CA GLU A 78 -12.33 -0.27 12.64
C GLU A 78 -11.93 -1.00 13.93
N THR A 79 -10.99 -1.93 13.84
CA THR A 79 -10.57 -2.76 14.98
C THR A 79 -9.39 -2.20 15.76
N GLN A 80 -8.68 -1.21 15.21
CA GLN A 80 -7.42 -0.67 15.72
C GLN A 80 -6.28 -1.71 15.80
N GLU A 81 -6.45 -2.89 15.18
CA GLU A 81 -5.44 -3.94 15.16
C GLU A 81 -4.37 -3.68 14.08
N LYS A 82 -3.12 -4.05 14.40
CA LYS A 82 -2.05 -4.10 13.39
C LYS A 82 -2.32 -5.22 12.39
N THR A 83 -2.23 -4.91 11.11
CA THR A 83 -2.38 -5.87 10.02
C THR A 83 -1.25 -5.73 8.99
N LYS A 84 -1.19 -6.65 8.03
CA LYS A 84 -0.20 -6.68 6.95
C LYS A 84 -0.88 -6.50 5.61
N MET A 85 -0.30 -5.66 4.76
CA MET A 85 -0.77 -5.42 3.40
C MET A 85 -0.93 -6.71 2.61
N ALA A 86 0.03 -7.64 2.71
CA ALA A 86 -0.04 -8.93 2.04
C ALA A 86 -1.29 -9.74 2.40
N PHE A 87 -1.71 -9.69 3.67
CA PHE A 87 -2.92 -10.38 4.13
C PHE A 87 -4.18 -9.69 3.61
N VAL A 88 -4.24 -8.36 3.67
CA VAL A 88 -5.37 -7.57 3.15
C VAL A 88 -5.52 -7.77 1.64
N LEU A 89 -4.45 -7.59 0.86
CA LEU A 89 -4.47 -7.76 -0.59
C LEU A 89 -4.94 -9.16 -0.99
N LYS A 90 -4.46 -10.22 -0.32
CA LYS A 90 -4.90 -11.60 -0.58
C LYS A 90 -6.40 -11.77 -0.37
N ASN A 91 -6.96 -11.21 0.70
CA ASN A 91 -8.39 -11.32 1.02
C ASN A 91 -9.26 -10.51 0.06
N GLU A 92 -8.70 -9.45 -0.51
CA GLU A 92 -9.37 -8.57 -1.47
C GLU A 92 -9.11 -8.97 -2.94
N GLY A 93 -8.44 -10.11 -3.17
CA GLY A 93 -8.21 -10.65 -4.51
C GLY A 93 -7.13 -9.96 -5.34
N PHE A 94 -6.20 -9.25 -4.70
CA PHE A 94 -5.03 -8.66 -5.36
C PHE A 94 -3.80 -9.56 -5.26
N TYR A 95 -2.97 -9.55 -6.30
CA TYR A 95 -1.81 -10.45 -6.45
C TYR A 95 -0.50 -9.71 -6.71
N LYS A 96 0.63 -10.38 -6.43
CA LYS A 96 1.96 -9.84 -6.73
C LYS A 96 2.12 -9.57 -8.22
N ASN A 97 2.81 -8.47 -8.55
CA ASN A 97 3.04 -7.94 -9.89
C ASN A 97 1.80 -7.42 -10.61
N GLN A 98 0.65 -7.34 -9.95
CA GLN A 98 -0.56 -6.73 -10.50
C GLN A 98 -0.45 -5.21 -10.52
N ALA A 99 -0.95 -4.60 -11.60
CA ALA A 99 -1.23 -3.17 -11.68
C ALA A 99 -2.58 -2.84 -11.03
N ILE A 100 -2.62 -1.78 -10.23
CA ILE A 100 -3.80 -1.36 -9.46
C ILE A 100 -4.07 0.13 -9.67
N GLY A 101 -5.35 0.49 -9.69
CA GLY A 101 -5.80 1.87 -9.78
C GLY A 101 -5.87 2.50 -8.39
N LEU A 102 -5.24 3.66 -8.25
CA LEU A 102 -5.23 4.46 -7.03
C LEU A 102 -5.99 5.77 -7.29
N ARG A 103 -7.10 5.95 -6.56
CA ARG A 103 -7.89 7.19 -6.59
C ARG A 103 -7.73 7.92 -5.27
N ILE A 104 -7.23 9.15 -5.32
CA ILE A 104 -6.95 9.96 -4.15
C ILE A 104 -8.05 11.02 -3.98
N ARG A 105 -8.56 11.16 -2.76
CA ARG A 105 -9.46 12.24 -2.33
C ARG A 105 -9.01 12.70 -0.95
N GLY A 106 -8.34 13.86 -0.89
CA GLY A 106 -7.69 14.31 0.34
C GLY A 106 -6.59 13.33 0.78
N SER A 107 -6.65 12.88 2.04
CA SER A 107 -5.72 11.89 2.61
C SER A 107 -6.14 10.43 2.40
N VAL A 108 -7.28 10.20 1.72
CA VAL A 108 -7.83 8.87 1.47
C VAL A 108 -7.48 8.41 0.06
N MET A 109 -6.90 7.22 -0.03
CA MET A 109 -6.55 6.55 -1.27
C MET A 109 -7.36 5.27 -1.42
N THR A 110 -8.25 5.24 -2.41
CA THR A 110 -9.01 4.05 -2.77
C THR A 110 -8.21 3.18 -3.74
N VAL A 111 -8.09 1.90 -3.41
CA VAL A 111 -7.41 0.89 -4.23
C VAL A 111 -8.43 0.09 -5.02
N THR A 112 -8.22 -0.03 -6.33
CA THR A 112 -9.12 -0.72 -7.26
C THR A 112 -8.33 -1.59 -8.22
N SER A 113 -8.93 -2.66 -8.74
CA SER A 113 -8.31 -3.42 -9.83
C SER A 113 -8.28 -2.56 -11.10
N THR A 114 -7.20 -2.68 -11.87
CA THR A 114 -7.22 -2.24 -13.27
C THR A 114 -7.78 -3.42 -14.06
N ASN A 115 -8.99 -3.27 -14.61
CA ASN A 115 -9.55 -4.23 -15.55
C ASN A 115 -8.93 -4.04 -16.93
#